data_AF-A0A959NRY5-F1
#
_entry.id   AF-A0A959NRY5-F1
#
_cell.length_a   1.000
_cell.length_b   1.000
_cell.length_c   1.000
_cell.angle_alpha   90.00
_cell.angle_beta   90.00
_cell.angle_gamma   90.00
#
_symmetry.space_group_name_H-M   'P 1'
#
loop_
_entity.id
_entity.type
_entity.pdbx_description
1 polymer ?
#
loop_
_entity_poly.entity_id
_entity_poly.type
_entity_poly.pdbx_seq_one_letter_code
_entity_poly.pdbx_strand_id
1 'polypeptide(L)'
;VIDPRSADFLSQDLVGVLSYKVPLGNYKLNLTASDNNLAQREKSFSENIVFNSFDTDEITISDIELCSNILKDGANPSSLYFKNGLEAVPNPKSIYGSSLPVIFYYSEIYNKLDSGETDLKLKRIVHKNEIITYSDEEKLPIINGSIVKVGLLNVSKFVSGGYTLSLNIVNSKNQLLASSSKKFYIYNPNVVEEHDAEQSLAGGEFDLMNEDECDYNFEVSKYIAAPSEVKLYDKLTHLDAKRKFLYDFWKRRDADPKTASNEVKVKYMEKVDYVNNNFGNKFKEGYKTDRGRVILLYGMPDRTDSFNSDSELKPYEIWYYDSIESGVMFVFGDTMGGFDYELLHSTKLGEIRNQNWGDRLSIYGRN
;
A
#
# COMPACT_ATOMS: atom_id res chain seq x y z
N VAL A 1 23.76 16.41 -29.30
CA VAL A 1 24.58 16.16 -28.09
C VAL A 1 23.98 17.01 -26.98
N ILE A 2 23.37 16.39 -25.98
CA ILE A 2 22.77 17.11 -24.84
C ILE A 2 23.93 17.65 -23.99
N ASP A 3 23.85 18.89 -23.50
CA ASP A 3 24.88 19.43 -22.58
C ASP A 3 24.92 18.55 -21.32
N PRO A 4 26.05 17.92 -20.97
CA PRO A 4 26.15 17.05 -19.81
C PRO A 4 25.95 17.76 -18.46
N ARG A 5 25.76 19.08 -18.46
CA ARG A 5 25.46 19.90 -17.29
C ARG A 5 24.02 20.41 -17.27
N SER A 6 23.19 20.09 -18.27
CA SER A 6 21.79 20.46 -18.24
C SER A 6 21.04 19.68 -17.15
N ALA A 7 20.01 20.28 -16.58
CA ALA A 7 19.13 19.61 -15.61
C ALA A 7 18.52 18.31 -16.21
N ASP A 8 18.27 18.31 -17.52
CA ASP A 8 17.76 17.16 -18.26
C ASP A 8 18.79 16.03 -18.40
N PHE A 9 20.09 16.34 -18.49
CA PHE A 9 21.13 15.31 -18.53
C PHE A 9 21.41 14.75 -17.13
N LEU A 10 21.43 15.63 -16.12
CA LEU A 10 21.65 15.24 -14.72
C LEU A 10 20.50 14.39 -14.13
N SER A 11 19.34 14.37 -14.78
CA SER A 11 18.19 13.54 -14.42
C SER A 11 18.03 12.26 -15.25
N GLN A 12 18.93 11.99 -16.21
CA GLN A 12 18.90 10.79 -17.03
C GLN A 12 19.50 9.58 -16.32
N ASP A 13 18.82 8.45 -16.47
CA ASP A 13 19.39 7.15 -16.12
C ASP A 13 20.38 6.71 -17.21
N LEU A 14 21.65 6.56 -16.81
CA LEU A 14 22.67 5.97 -17.66
C LEU A 14 22.65 4.44 -17.50
N VAL A 15 22.12 3.77 -18.51
CA VAL A 15 22.13 2.31 -18.60
C VAL A 15 23.30 1.88 -19.49
N GLY A 16 23.97 0.79 -19.11
CA GLY A 16 25.07 0.21 -19.87
C GLY A 16 25.23 -1.27 -19.56
N VAL A 17 26.01 -1.96 -20.40
CA VAL A 17 26.27 -3.40 -20.28
C VAL A 17 27.78 -3.64 -20.18
N LEU A 18 28.18 -4.48 -19.22
CA LEU A 18 29.53 -5.01 -19.12
C LEU A 18 29.44 -6.53 -19.28
N SER A 19 30.21 -7.06 -20.22
CA SER A 19 30.22 -8.50 -20.52
C SER A 19 31.54 -9.12 -20.11
N TYR A 20 31.47 -10.19 -19.31
CA TYR A 20 32.62 -10.96 -18.86
C TYR A 20 32.41 -12.43 -19.19
N LYS A 21 33.49 -13.11 -19.61
CA LYS A 21 33.51 -14.57 -19.67
C LYS A 21 34.05 -15.10 -18.36
N VAL A 22 33.25 -15.88 -17.66
CA VAL A 22 33.60 -16.47 -16.37
C VAL A 22 33.33 -17.98 -16.39
N PRO A 23 34.15 -18.80 -15.72
CA PRO A 23 33.86 -20.22 -15.52
C PRO A 23 32.57 -20.44 -14.72
N LEU A 24 31.99 -21.62 -14.82
CA LEU A 24 30.87 -22.04 -13.96
C LEU A 24 31.27 -22.00 -12.48
N GLY A 25 30.31 -21.70 -11.61
CA GLY A 25 30.52 -21.67 -10.16
C GLY A 25 29.79 -20.55 -9.43
N ASN A 26 30.08 -20.45 -8.13
CA ASN A 26 29.52 -19.44 -7.24
C ASN A 26 30.49 -18.27 -7.09
N TYR A 27 30.00 -17.05 -7.29
CA TYR A 27 30.79 -15.83 -7.24
C TYR A 27 30.14 -14.81 -6.33
N LYS A 28 30.96 -13.89 -5.82
CA LYS A 28 30.49 -12.67 -5.17
C LYS A 28 30.90 -11.48 -6.03
N LEU A 29 29.93 -10.88 -6.71
CA LEU A 29 30.13 -9.65 -7.45
C LEU A 29 30.23 -8.49 -6.48
N ASN A 30 31.29 -7.69 -6.58
CA ASN A 30 31.42 -6.43 -5.88
C ASN A 30 31.60 -5.33 -6.92
N LEU A 31 30.67 -4.38 -6.95
CA LEU A 31 30.71 -3.24 -7.85
C LEU A 31 30.82 -1.98 -7.03
N THR A 32 31.82 -1.14 -7.31
CA THR A 32 32.00 0.16 -6.65
C THR A 32 32.06 1.23 -7.72
N ALA A 33 31.24 2.26 -7.55
CA ALA A 33 31.25 3.46 -8.39
C ALA A 33 31.70 4.64 -7.53
N SER A 34 32.61 5.46 -8.06
CA SER A 34 33.15 6.63 -7.38
C SER A 34 33.19 7.85 -8.32
N ASP A 35 33.10 9.04 -7.73
CA ASP A 35 33.29 10.30 -8.46
C ASP A 35 34.79 10.54 -8.67
N ASN A 36 35.23 10.62 -9.93
CA ASN A 36 36.64 10.85 -10.27
C ASN A 36 37.19 12.18 -9.74
N ASN A 37 36.35 13.20 -9.51
CA ASN A 37 36.77 14.49 -8.96
C ASN A 37 36.69 14.53 -7.43
N LEU A 38 35.94 13.60 -6.83
CA LEU A 38 35.69 13.51 -5.39
C LEU A 38 35.68 12.04 -4.98
N ALA A 39 36.86 11.41 -4.91
CA ALA A 39 37.01 9.97 -4.64
C ALA A 39 36.32 9.48 -3.35
N GLN A 40 36.02 10.38 -2.39
CA GLN A 40 35.27 10.07 -1.17
C GLN A 40 33.76 9.85 -1.41
N ARG A 41 33.24 10.24 -2.57
CA ARG A 41 31.87 9.96 -3.00
C ARG A 41 31.87 8.65 -3.76
N GLU A 42 31.76 7.55 -3.02
CA GLU A 42 31.62 6.21 -3.57
C GLU A 42 30.33 5.54 -3.12
N LYS A 43 29.90 4.55 -3.91
CA LYS A 43 28.82 3.65 -3.55
C LYS A 43 29.18 2.24 -4.02
N SER A 44 29.06 1.28 -3.11
CA SER A 44 29.32 -0.12 -3.40
C SER A 44 28.03 -0.95 -3.38
N PHE A 45 28.01 -1.96 -4.24
CA PHE A 45 26.98 -2.98 -4.36
C PHE A 45 27.66 -4.36 -4.30
N SER A 46 27.02 -5.31 -3.62
CA SER A 46 27.56 -6.66 -3.47
C SER A 46 26.43 -7.68 -3.59
N GLU A 47 26.62 -8.69 -4.44
CA GLU A 47 25.64 -9.75 -4.69
C GLU A 47 26.34 -11.08 -4.95
N ASN A 48 25.72 -12.19 -4.50
CA ASN A 48 26.18 -13.53 -4.84
C ASN A 48 25.50 -13.97 -6.14
N ILE A 49 26.29 -14.44 -7.10
CA ILE A 49 25.83 -14.89 -8.43
C ILE A 49 26.29 -16.32 -8.65
N VAL A 50 25.43 -17.13 -9.26
CA VAL A 50 25.72 -18.53 -9.58
C VAL A 50 25.66 -18.70 -11.09
N PHE A 51 26.74 -19.21 -11.68
CA PHE A 51 26.79 -19.57 -13.10
C PHE A 51 26.71 -21.08 -13.23
N ASN A 52 25.57 -21.57 -13.72
CA ASN A 52 25.29 -22.99 -13.96
C ASN A 52 25.49 -23.35 -15.43
N SER A 53 25.71 -24.64 -15.69
CA SER A 53 25.69 -25.16 -17.06
C SER A 53 24.25 -25.20 -17.58
N PHE A 54 24.04 -24.77 -18.82
CA PHE A 54 22.81 -25.00 -19.57
C PHE A 54 22.91 -26.22 -20.50
N ASP A 55 24.07 -26.87 -20.53
CA ASP A 55 24.34 -28.06 -21.34
C ASP A 55 23.94 -29.33 -20.59
N THR A 56 22.68 -29.41 -20.17
CA THR A 56 22.11 -30.51 -19.38
C THR A 56 21.13 -31.33 -20.20
N ASP A 57 20.91 -32.59 -19.81
CA ASP A 57 19.84 -33.43 -20.40
C ASP A 57 18.45 -33.04 -19.87
N GLU A 58 18.40 -32.25 -18.80
CA GLU A 58 17.19 -31.66 -18.25
C GLU A 58 16.86 -30.30 -18.88
N ILE A 59 15.59 -29.95 -18.89
CA ILE A 59 15.13 -28.62 -19.30
C ILE A 59 15.60 -27.60 -18.28
N THR A 60 16.20 -26.51 -18.75
CA THR A 60 16.63 -25.39 -17.91
C THR A 60 16.13 -24.07 -18.47
N ILE A 61 16.13 -23.04 -17.63
CA ILE A 61 15.71 -21.68 -17.99
C ILE A 61 16.72 -20.70 -17.41
N SER A 62 17.06 -19.67 -18.19
CA SER A 62 17.94 -18.60 -17.75
C SER A 62 17.28 -17.73 -16.67
N ASP A 63 18.07 -16.86 -16.05
CA ASP A 63 17.53 -15.74 -15.29
C ASP A 63 16.59 -14.89 -16.16
N ILE A 64 15.63 -14.24 -15.49
CA ILE A 64 14.74 -13.26 -16.14
C ILE A 64 15.44 -11.92 -16.15
N GLU A 65 15.67 -11.39 -17.35
CA GLU A 65 16.07 -10.01 -17.54
C GLU A 65 14.83 -9.13 -17.71
N LEU A 66 14.66 -8.17 -16.79
CA LEU A 66 13.60 -7.17 -16.87
C LEU A 66 14.10 -6.00 -17.70
N CYS A 67 13.30 -5.63 -18.70
CA CYS A 67 13.63 -4.63 -19.70
C CYS A 67 12.67 -3.44 -19.61
N SER A 68 13.16 -2.26 -19.99
CA SER A 68 12.33 -1.08 -20.23
C SER A 68 11.70 -1.12 -21.62
N ASN A 69 12.36 -1.80 -22.57
CA ASN A 69 11.85 -2.03 -23.92
C ASN A 69 12.52 -3.26 -24.55
N ILE A 70 11.82 -3.93 -25.46
CA ILE A 70 12.37 -4.96 -26.35
C ILE A 70 11.89 -4.69 -27.77
N LEU A 71 12.82 -4.46 -28.69
CA LEU A 71 12.53 -4.30 -30.11
C LEU A 71 12.93 -5.56 -30.87
N LYS A 72 12.05 -6.03 -31.74
CA LYS A 72 12.32 -7.09 -32.71
C LYS A 72 12.47 -6.50 -34.10
N ASP A 73 11.43 -5.80 -34.55
CA ASP A 73 11.42 -5.12 -35.83
C ASP A 73 12.19 -3.81 -35.69
N GLY A 74 13.21 -3.62 -36.54
CA GLY A 74 14.10 -2.46 -36.46
C GLY A 74 15.13 -2.52 -35.33
N ALA A 75 15.34 -3.68 -34.71
CA ALA A 75 16.42 -3.89 -33.75
C ALA A 75 17.77 -3.51 -34.38
N ASN A 76 18.55 -2.66 -33.71
CA ASN A 76 19.86 -2.24 -34.21
C ASN A 76 20.93 -3.28 -33.86
N PRO A 77 21.54 -3.99 -34.84
CA PRO A 77 22.56 -5.00 -34.56
C PRO A 77 23.85 -4.44 -33.94
N SER A 78 24.07 -3.13 -34.03
CA SER A 78 25.21 -2.44 -33.41
C SER A 78 24.90 -1.93 -31.99
N SER A 79 23.67 -2.12 -31.50
CA SER A 79 23.30 -1.73 -30.15
C SER A 79 24.02 -2.59 -29.12
N LEU A 80 24.43 -1.98 -28.00
CA LEU A 80 25.00 -2.69 -26.85
C LEU A 80 24.01 -3.67 -26.21
N TYR A 81 22.72 -3.52 -26.54
CA TYR A 81 21.61 -4.31 -26.03
C TYR A 81 21.12 -5.37 -27.04
N PHE A 82 21.83 -5.54 -28.16
CA PHE A 82 21.46 -6.49 -29.20
C PHE A 82 21.83 -7.92 -28.79
N LYS A 83 20.84 -8.81 -28.73
CA LYS A 83 21.03 -10.24 -28.48
C LYS A 83 19.92 -11.06 -29.13
N ASN A 84 20.29 -12.19 -29.72
CA ASN A 84 19.38 -13.14 -30.34
C ASN A 84 18.34 -12.51 -31.30
N GLY A 85 18.77 -11.52 -32.09
CA GLY A 85 17.92 -10.82 -33.06
C GLY A 85 16.98 -9.77 -32.45
N LEU A 86 17.15 -9.43 -31.17
CA LEU A 86 16.37 -8.46 -30.43
C LEU A 86 17.27 -7.36 -29.88
N GLU A 87 16.74 -6.16 -29.76
CA GLU A 87 17.35 -5.08 -28.98
C GLU A 87 16.58 -4.96 -27.67
N ALA A 88 17.14 -5.54 -26.59
CA ALA A 88 16.49 -5.66 -25.29
C ALA A 88 17.18 -4.72 -24.28
N VAL A 89 16.59 -3.54 -24.05
CA VAL A 89 17.17 -2.53 -23.17
C VAL A 89 16.80 -2.85 -21.71
N PRO A 90 17.77 -3.17 -20.84
CA PRO A 90 17.48 -3.59 -19.48
C PRO A 90 16.90 -2.45 -18.64
N ASN A 91 16.16 -2.80 -17.59
CA ASN A 91 15.77 -1.91 -16.50
C ASN A 91 16.47 -2.38 -15.21
N PRO A 92 17.71 -1.93 -14.93
CA PRO A 92 18.47 -2.38 -13.77
C PRO A 92 17.83 -2.02 -12.42
N LYS A 93 16.97 -0.99 -12.40
CA LYS A 93 16.26 -0.59 -11.18
C LYS A 93 15.16 -1.57 -10.80
N SER A 94 14.62 -2.32 -11.77
CA SER A 94 13.43 -3.17 -11.59
C SER A 94 12.24 -2.42 -10.98
N ILE A 95 12.12 -1.11 -11.26
CA ILE A 95 11.03 -0.25 -10.80
C ILE A 95 10.17 0.12 -12.00
N TYR A 96 8.85 -0.02 -11.83
CA TYR A 96 7.81 0.26 -12.81
C TYR A 96 6.71 1.11 -12.17
N GLY A 97 5.83 1.71 -12.98
CA GLY A 97 4.77 2.56 -12.47
C GLY A 97 4.05 3.33 -13.58
N SER A 98 3.42 4.46 -13.23
CA SER A 98 2.62 5.23 -14.19
C SER A 98 3.43 5.77 -15.39
N SER A 99 4.71 6.09 -15.19
CA SER A 99 5.61 6.54 -16.27
C SER A 99 6.22 5.39 -17.07
N LEU A 100 6.26 4.18 -16.52
CA LEU A 100 6.74 2.96 -17.17
C LEU A 100 5.77 1.80 -16.87
N PRO A 101 4.58 1.80 -17.51
CA PRO A 101 3.46 0.92 -17.12
C PRO A 101 3.56 -0.48 -17.71
N VAL A 102 4.59 -0.78 -18.51
CA VAL A 102 4.80 -2.06 -19.17
C VAL A 102 6.14 -2.62 -18.75
N ILE A 103 6.11 -3.85 -18.24
CA ILE A 103 7.29 -4.67 -18.01
C ILE A 103 7.52 -5.47 -19.27
N PHE A 104 8.69 -5.33 -19.88
CA PHE A 104 9.18 -6.31 -20.85
C PHE A 104 10.11 -7.27 -20.11
N TYR A 105 10.09 -8.54 -20.47
CA TYR A 105 11.04 -9.51 -19.95
C TYR A 105 11.64 -10.36 -21.05
N TYR A 106 12.85 -10.84 -20.79
CA TYR A 106 13.62 -11.72 -21.65
C TYR A 106 14.14 -12.91 -20.83
N SER A 107 14.02 -14.12 -21.39
CA SER A 107 14.61 -15.34 -20.84
C SER A 107 14.89 -16.35 -21.96
N GLU A 108 15.84 -17.25 -21.73
CA GLU A 108 16.19 -18.34 -22.64
C GLU A 108 15.84 -19.67 -21.99
N ILE A 109 15.16 -20.53 -22.74
CA ILE A 109 14.83 -21.90 -22.33
C ILE A 109 15.76 -22.83 -23.09
N TYR A 110 16.46 -23.72 -22.40
CA TYR A 110 17.35 -24.71 -22.99
C TYR A 110 16.76 -26.10 -22.79
N ASN A 111 16.71 -26.88 -23.87
CA ASN A 111 16.14 -28.20 -23.89
C ASN A 111 16.96 -29.11 -24.80
N LYS A 112 17.42 -30.24 -24.27
CA LYS A 112 17.99 -31.33 -25.08
C LYS A 112 16.93 -32.42 -25.28
N LEU A 113 16.78 -32.84 -26.53
CA LEU A 113 15.79 -33.82 -26.95
C LEU A 113 16.16 -35.22 -26.44
N ASP A 114 15.76 -35.55 -25.21
CA ASP A 114 15.60 -36.93 -24.69
C ASP A 114 14.69 -37.02 -23.43
N SER A 115 13.96 -35.95 -23.10
CA SER A 115 13.17 -35.85 -21.86
C SER A 115 11.92 -36.74 -21.81
N GLY A 116 11.55 -37.38 -22.93
CA GLY A 116 10.32 -38.19 -23.03
C GLY A 116 9.02 -37.38 -22.93
N GLU A 117 9.11 -36.05 -22.85
CA GLU A 117 7.97 -35.16 -22.70
C GLU A 117 7.25 -34.94 -24.04
N THR A 118 5.92 -35.00 -24.01
CA THR A 118 5.06 -34.87 -25.21
C THR A 118 4.32 -33.54 -25.29
N ASP A 119 4.23 -32.81 -24.18
CA ASP A 119 3.65 -31.47 -24.11
C ASP A 119 4.34 -30.67 -23.00
N LEU A 120 4.75 -29.44 -23.32
CA LEU A 120 5.40 -28.51 -22.41
C LEU A 120 4.61 -27.21 -22.39
N LYS A 121 4.48 -26.62 -21.20
CA LYS A 121 3.86 -25.32 -21.02
C LYS A 121 4.76 -24.38 -20.23
N LEU A 122 4.76 -23.12 -20.62
CA LEU A 122 5.32 -22.03 -19.83
C LEU A 122 4.16 -21.34 -19.10
N LYS A 123 4.14 -21.46 -17.77
CA LYS A 123 3.24 -20.72 -16.88
C LYS A 123 3.95 -19.48 -16.38
N ARG A 124 3.34 -18.32 -16.59
CA ARG A 124 3.85 -17.04 -16.09
C ARG A 124 2.97 -16.63 -14.94
N ILE A 125 3.58 -16.40 -13.79
CA ILE A 125 2.86 -16.08 -12.55
C ILE A 125 3.49 -14.82 -11.99
N VAL A 126 2.65 -13.85 -11.62
CA VAL A 126 3.08 -12.67 -10.90
C VAL A 126 2.40 -12.67 -9.54
N HIS A 127 3.20 -12.70 -8.48
CA HIS A 127 2.69 -12.67 -7.12
C HIS A 127 3.12 -11.43 -6.36
N LYS A 128 2.20 -10.94 -5.53
CA LYS A 128 2.44 -9.94 -4.49
C LYS A 128 2.30 -10.66 -3.15
N ASN A 129 3.41 -10.83 -2.43
CA ASN A 129 3.47 -11.74 -1.29
C ASN A 129 3.00 -13.15 -1.70
N GLU A 130 2.01 -13.74 -1.02
CA GLU A 130 1.44 -15.06 -1.32
C GLU A 130 0.26 -15.02 -2.32
N ILE A 131 -0.12 -13.83 -2.82
CA ILE A 131 -1.29 -13.66 -3.68
C ILE A 131 -0.85 -13.62 -5.15
N ILE A 132 -1.44 -14.49 -5.97
CA ILE A 132 -1.29 -14.45 -7.42
C ILE A 132 -2.11 -13.28 -7.96
N THR A 133 -1.44 -12.31 -8.57
CA THR A 133 -2.04 -11.09 -9.15
C THR A 133 -2.21 -11.17 -10.66
N TYR A 134 -1.47 -12.07 -11.30
CA TYR A 134 -1.60 -12.38 -12.71
C TYR A 134 -1.08 -13.79 -12.96
N SER A 135 -1.77 -14.54 -13.80
CA SER A 135 -1.28 -15.81 -14.31
C SER A 135 -1.81 -16.05 -15.71
N ASP A 136 -0.96 -16.59 -16.56
CA ASP A 136 -1.35 -17.17 -17.83
C ASP A 136 -0.42 -18.34 -18.19
N GLU A 137 -0.71 -19.00 -19.31
CA GLU A 137 0.11 -20.10 -19.80
C GLU A 137 0.17 -20.11 -21.33
N GLU A 138 1.26 -20.62 -21.87
CA GLU A 138 1.39 -20.91 -23.29
C GLU A 138 2.04 -22.28 -23.53
N LYS A 139 1.74 -22.89 -24.67
CA LYS A 139 2.45 -24.09 -25.11
C LYS A 139 3.87 -23.74 -25.54
N LEU A 140 4.82 -24.56 -25.12
CA LEU A 140 6.20 -24.52 -25.57
C LEU A 140 6.44 -25.58 -26.64
N PRO A 141 7.08 -25.24 -27.77
CA PRO A 141 7.51 -26.25 -28.71
C PRO A 141 8.61 -27.11 -28.08
N ILE A 142 8.58 -28.41 -28.34
CA ILE A 142 9.67 -29.32 -27.98
C ILE A 142 10.72 -29.19 -29.08
N ILE A 143 11.87 -28.61 -28.73
CA ILE A 143 13.00 -28.45 -29.66
C ILE A 143 14.29 -28.97 -29.03
N ASN A 144 15.27 -29.27 -29.89
CA ASN A 144 16.64 -29.52 -29.48
C ASN A 144 17.42 -28.21 -29.60
N GLY A 145 17.83 -27.62 -28.48
CA GLY A 145 18.53 -26.35 -28.44
C GLY A 145 17.87 -25.33 -27.51
N SER A 146 17.81 -24.08 -27.95
CA SER A 146 17.35 -22.95 -27.13
C SER A 146 16.17 -22.21 -27.74
N ILE A 147 15.21 -21.83 -26.91
CA ILE A 147 14.10 -20.96 -27.28
C ILE A 147 14.24 -19.64 -26.52
N VAL A 148 14.23 -18.54 -27.27
CA VAL A 148 14.12 -17.20 -26.67
C VAL A 148 12.66 -16.93 -26.33
N LYS A 149 12.42 -16.52 -25.08
CA LYS A 149 11.11 -16.09 -24.60
C LYS A 149 11.15 -14.64 -24.18
N VAL A 150 10.27 -13.88 -24.84
CA VAL A 150 9.98 -12.50 -24.51
C VAL A 150 8.50 -12.35 -24.26
N GLY A 151 8.17 -11.45 -23.34
CA GLY A 151 6.79 -11.10 -23.10
C GLY A 151 6.68 -9.71 -22.52
N LEU A 152 5.43 -9.28 -22.40
CA LEU A 152 5.06 -8.00 -21.83
C LEU A 152 4.00 -8.20 -20.77
N LEU A 153 4.04 -7.38 -19.72
CA LEU A 153 3.04 -7.33 -18.67
C LEU A 153 2.64 -5.88 -18.46
N ASN A 154 1.36 -5.57 -18.65
CA ASN A 154 0.83 -4.25 -18.32
C ASN A 154 0.53 -4.19 -16.81
N VAL A 155 1.28 -3.34 -16.11
CA VAL A 155 1.18 -3.15 -14.67
C VAL A 155 0.56 -1.81 -14.28
N SER A 156 -0.08 -1.12 -15.24
CA SER A 156 -0.75 0.17 -14.97
C SER A 156 -1.85 0.10 -13.91
N LYS A 157 -2.47 -1.07 -13.74
CA LYS A 157 -3.52 -1.36 -12.75
C LYS A 157 -3.03 -2.07 -11.50
N PHE A 158 -1.73 -2.34 -11.41
CA PHE A 158 -1.17 -2.99 -10.23
C PHE A 158 -0.93 -1.91 -9.18
N VAL A 159 -1.24 -2.22 -7.93
CA VAL A 159 -0.97 -1.30 -6.82
C VAL A 159 0.52 -1.17 -6.54
N SER A 160 0.87 -0.16 -5.73
CA SER A 160 2.24 -0.02 -5.25
C SER A 160 2.66 -1.22 -4.39
N GLY A 161 3.89 -1.69 -4.56
CA GLY A 161 4.44 -2.80 -3.78
C GLY A 161 5.57 -3.57 -4.46
N GLY A 162 6.10 -4.56 -3.74
CA GLY A 162 7.04 -5.54 -4.28
C GLY A 162 6.30 -6.74 -4.87
N TYR A 163 6.71 -7.15 -6.05
CA TYR A 163 6.16 -8.26 -6.81
C TYR A 163 7.29 -9.21 -7.24
N THR A 164 6.92 -10.43 -7.60
CA THR A 164 7.84 -11.38 -8.23
C THR A 164 7.18 -11.95 -9.48
N LEU A 165 7.88 -11.87 -10.61
CA LEU A 165 7.54 -12.60 -11.82
C LEU A 165 8.22 -13.96 -11.77
N SER A 166 7.46 -15.03 -11.99
CA SER A 166 7.94 -16.40 -12.07
C SER A 166 7.59 -17.01 -13.42
N LEU A 167 8.60 -17.56 -14.09
CA LEU A 167 8.49 -18.32 -15.32
C LEU A 167 8.66 -19.80 -14.97
N ASN A 168 7.58 -20.57 -15.06
CA ASN A 168 7.54 -21.98 -14.66
C ASN A 168 7.30 -22.87 -15.87
N ILE A 169 8.24 -23.77 -16.16
CA ILE A 169 8.09 -24.77 -17.21
C ILE A 169 7.49 -26.02 -16.59
N VAL A 170 6.34 -26.45 -17.11
CA VAL A 170 5.64 -27.64 -16.63
C VAL A 170 5.36 -28.62 -17.76
N ASN A 171 5.27 -29.90 -17.42
CA ASN A 171 4.85 -30.96 -18.34
C ASN A 171 3.33 -31.12 -18.43
N SER A 172 2.90 -32.10 -19.23
CA SER A 172 1.49 -32.50 -19.41
C SER A 172 0.76 -32.86 -18.09
N LYS A 173 1.50 -33.29 -17.06
CA LYS A 173 0.96 -33.61 -15.72
C LYS A 173 1.01 -32.42 -14.76
N ASN A 174 1.31 -31.21 -15.23
CA ASN A 174 1.57 -30.00 -14.43
C ASN A 174 2.73 -30.15 -13.43
N GLN A 175 3.66 -31.07 -13.64
CA GLN A 175 4.87 -31.16 -12.81
C GLN A 175 5.85 -30.08 -13.23
N LEU A 176 6.42 -29.37 -12.25
CA LEU A 176 7.43 -28.34 -12.47
C LEU A 176 8.75 -28.98 -12.89
N LEU A 177 9.24 -28.62 -14.07
CA LEU A 177 10.51 -29.09 -14.61
C LEU A 177 11.64 -28.07 -14.36
N ALA A 178 11.34 -26.79 -14.57
CA ALA A 178 12.29 -25.71 -14.36
C ALA A 178 11.56 -24.41 -13.99
N SER A 179 12.22 -23.53 -13.24
CA SER A 179 11.67 -22.25 -12.84
C SER A 179 12.74 -21.18 -12.79
N SER A 180 12.36 -19.96 -13.15
CA SER A 180 13.15 -18.75 -12.92
C SER A 180 12.23 -17.69 -12.34
N SER A 181 12.75 -16.85 -11.44
CA SER A 181 11.96 -15.79 -10.83
C SER A 181 12.76 -14.51 -10.64
N LYS A 182 12.08 -13.37 -10.71
CA LYS A 182 12.69 -12.05 -10.55
C LYS A 182 11.76 -11.10 -9.80
N LYS A 183 12.31 -10.48 -8.77
CA LYS A 183 11.62 -9.43 -8.01
C LYS A 183 11.66 -8.11 -8.76
N PHE A 184 10.56 -7.38 -8.67
CA PHE A 184 10.42 -6.03 -9.18
C PHE A 184 9.46 -5.23 -8.29
N TYR A 185 9.44 -3.92 -8.49
CA TYR A 185 8.69 -3.00 -7.66
C TYR A 185 7.80 -2.12 -8.51
N ILE A 186 6.60 -1.87 -8.03
CA ILE A 186 5.63 -0.98 -8.66
C ILE A 186 5.42 0.24 -7.76
N TYR A 187 5.45 1.42 -8.37
CA TYR A 187 5.03 2.67 -7.76
C TYR A 187 3.89 3.30 -8.55
N ASN A 188 2.67 2.99 -8.11
CA ASN A 188 1.41 3.50 -8.64
C ASN A 188 0.59 4.09 -7.49
N PRO A 189 0.84 5.35 -7.08
CA PRO A 189 0.20 5.93 -5.90
C PRO A 189 -1.32 6.16 -6.08
N ASN A 190 -1.80 6.14 -7.32
CA ASN A 190 -3.21 6.39 -7.66
C ASN A 190 -4.02 5.11 -7.88
N VAL A 191 -3.38 3.94 -7.84
CA VAL A 191 -4.04 2.65 -8.03
C VAL A 191 -4.24 2.02 -6.67
N VAL A 192 -5.49 1.71 -6.36
CA VAL A 192 -5.91 1.08 -5.10
C VAL A 192 -6.27 -0.38 -5.40
N GLU A 193 -6.07 -1.27 -4.43
CA GLU A 193 -6.34 -2.70 -4.58
C GLU A 193 -7.85 -2.88 -4.74
N GLU A 194 -8.31 -3.23 -5.93
CA GLU A 194 -9.64 -3.83 -6.13
C GLU A 194 -9.55 -5.25 -5.59
N HIS A 195 -10.25 -5.54 -4.50
CA HIS A 195 -10.37 -6.90 -3.99
C HIS A 195 -11.56 -7.58 -4.66
N ASP A 196 -11.32 -8.71 -5.33
CA ASP A 196 -12.38 -9.61 -5.77
C ASP A 196 -13.22 -10.03 -4.55
N ALA A 197 -14.54 -9.85 -4.67
CA ALA A 197 -15.54 -10.18 -3.66
C ALA A 197 -15.55 -11.68 -3.24
N GLU A 198 -14.81 -12.54 -3.94
CA GLU A 198 -14.77 -13.99 -3.68
C GLU A 198 -13.94 -14.40 -2.45
N GLN A 199 -13.16 -13.49 -1.85
CA GLN A 199 -12.55 -13.73 -0.54
C GLN A 199 -13.40 -13.21 0.64
N SER A 200 -14.70 -12.99 0.42
CA SER A 200 -15.64 -12.60 1.47
C SER A 200 -16.20 -13.77 2.29
N LEU A 201 -15.29 -14.52 2.93
CA LEU A 201 -15.67 -15.37 4.07
C LEU A 201 -15.25 -14.75 5.41
N ALA A 202 -14.68 -13.54 5.40
CA ALA A 202 -14.29 -12.82 6.61
C ALA A 202 -15.05 -11.50 6.84
N GLY A 203 -15.89 -11.06 5.88
CA GLY A 203 -16.66 -9.81 5.95
C GLY A 203 -18.02 -9.93 6.66
N GLY A 204 -18.24 -10.98 7.47
CA GLY A 204 -19.57 -11.46 7.87
C GLY A 204 -20.57 -10.43 8.41
N GLU A 205 -20.13 -9.33 9.03
CA GLU A 205 -21.02 -8.24 9.46
C GLU A 205 -21.11 -7.07 8.47
N PHE A 206 -20.05 -6.77 7.70
CA PHE A 206 -20.04 -5.66 6.74
C PHE A 206 -20.72 -6.03 5.43
N ASP A 207 -20.72 -7.30 5.05
CA ASP A 207 -21.38 -7.82 3.84
C ASP A 207 -22.90 -7.60 3.87
N LEU A 208 -23.48 -7.50 5.06
CA LEU A 208 -24.90 -7.28 5.27
C LEU A 208 -25.27 -5.78 5.26
N MET A 209 -24.29 -4.88 5.36
CA MET A 209 -24.55 -3.43 5.46
C MET A 209 -24.97 -2.86 4.11
N ASN A 210 -25.99 -2.02 4.07
CA ASN A 210 -26.30 -1.18 2.92
C ASN A 210 -25.37 0.04 2.84
N GLU A 211 -25.55 0.89 1.83
CA GLU A 211 -24.68 2.04 1.60
C GLU A 211 -24.76 3.08 2.73
N ASP A 212 -25.96 3.40 3.20
CA ASP A 212 -26.17 4.35 4.30
C ASP A 212 -25.55 3.83 5.61
N GLU A 213 -25.66 2.52 5.87
CA GLU A 213 -25.04 1.86 7.02
C GLU A 213 -23.52 1.91 6.94
N CYS A 214 -22.93 1.73 5.75
CA CYS A 214 -21.50 1.88 5.55
C CYS A 214 -21.05 3.32 5.79
N ASP A 215 -21.76 4.28 5.19
CA ASP A 215 -21.42 5.70 5.29
C ASP A 215 -21.54 6.20 6.72
N TYR A 216 -22.59 5.80 7.43
CA TYR A 216 -22.73 6.09 8.85
C TYR A 216 -21.59 5.45 9.66
N ASN A 217 -21.25 4.18 9.42
CA ASN A 217 -20.17 3.51 10.15
C ASN A 217 -18.82 4.21 9.97
N PHE A 218 -18.53 4.66 8.74
CA PHE A 218 -17.31 5.41 8.49
C PHE A 218 -17.36 6.82 9.09
N GLU A 219 -18.49 7.53 8.94
CA GLU A 219 -18.67 8.89 9.44
C GLU A 219 -18.39 9.00 10.93
N VAL A 220 -18.96 8.11 11.75
CA VAL A 220 -18.72 8.09 13.21
C VAL A 220 -17.29 7.68 13.58
N SER A 221 -16.57 7.04 12.65
CA SER A 221 -15.21 6.54 12.83
C SER A 221 -14.14 7.49 12.29
N LYS A 222 -14.52 8.58 11.61
CA LYS A 222 -13.60 9.57 11.03
C LYS A 222 -12.63 10.17 12.06
N TYR A 223 -13.03 10.27 13.33
CA TYR A 223 -12.19 10.79 14.40
C TYR A 223 -10.91 9.98 14.65
N ILE A 224 -10.94 8.68 14.36
CA ILE A 224 -9.78 7.79 14.51
C ILE A 224 -9.17 7.38 13.16
N ALA A 225 -9.63 7.98 12.07
CA ALA A 225 -9.15 7.75 10.71
C ALA A 225 -8.00 8.70 10.36
N ALA A 226 -7.01 8.21 9.63
CA ALA A 226 -5.97 9.04 9.05
C ALA A 226 -6.54 9.91 7.91
N PRO A 227 -5.96 11.10 7.62
CA PRO A 227 -6.42 11.94 6.52
C PRO A 227 -6.43 11.24 5.15
N SER A 228 -5.53 10.27 4.93
CA SER A 228 -5.51 9.44 3.72
C SER A 228 -6.65 8.43 3.67
N GLU A 229 -7.10 7.90 4.81
CA GLU A 229 -8.23 6.97 4.90
C GLU A 229 -9.54 7.70 4.59
N VAL A 230 -9.71 8.93 5.09
CA VAL A 230 -10.87 9.79 4.76
C VAL A 230 -10.95 10.06 3.25
N LYS A 231 -9.85 10.54 2.67
CA LYS A 231 -9.77 10.80 1.22
C LYS A 231 -9.96 9.54 0.37
N LEU A 232 -9.62 8.38 0.90
CA LEU A 232 -9.82 7.11 0.21
C LEU A 232 -11.31 6.74 0.21
N TYR A 233 -11.98 6.80 1.37
CA TYR A 233 -13.39 6.49 1.49
C TYR A 233 -14.27 7.42 0.65
N ASP A 234 -13.97 8.72 0.64
CA ASP A 234 -14.72 9.73 -0.14
C ASP A 234 -14.70 9.47 -1.67
N LYS A 235 -13.75 8.65 -2.16
CA LYS A 235 -13.65 8.26 -3.57
C LYS A 235 -14.39 6.96 -3.90
N LEU A 236 -14.87 6.23 -2.89
CA LEU A 236 -15.54 4.94 -3.11
C LEU A 236 -16.99 5.18 -3.56
N THR A 237 -17.30 4.68 -4.75
CA THR A 237 -18.64 4.81 -5.36
C THR A 237 -19.45 3.52 -5.33
N HIS A 238 -18.83 2.39 -5.00
CA HIS A 238 -19.46 1.08 -5.02
C HIS A 238 -19.61 0.53 -3.61
N LEU A 239 -20.79 -0.04 -3.31
CA LEU A 239 -21.13 -0.60 -2.00
C LEU A 239 -20.11 -1.63 -1.52
N ASP A 240 -19.71 -2.57 -2.38
CA ASP A 240 -18.74 -3.59 -2.02
C ASP A 240 -17.37 -3.02 -1.66
N ALA A 241 -16.97 -1.91 -2.31
CA ALA A 241 -15.75 -1.20 -1.99
C ALA A 241 -15.84 -0.52 -0.62
N LYS A 242 -16.98 0.10 -0.29
CA LYS A 242 -17.25 0.69 1.04
C LYS A 242 -17.23 -0.36 2.15
N ARG A 243 -17.92 -1.49 1.95
CA ARG A 243 -17.93 -2.64 2.88
C ARG A 243 -16.53 -3.18 3.13
N LYS A 244 -15.75 -3.39 2.06
CA LYS A 244 -14.37 -3.89 2.16
C LYS A 244 -13.46 -2.89 2.86
N PHE A 245 -13.60 -1.61 2.55
CA PHE A 245 -12.85 -0.57 3.24
C PHE A 245 -13.10 -0.62 4.74
N LEU A 246 -14.36 -0.71 5.18
CA LEU A 246 -14.72 -0.78 6.59
C LEU A 246 -14.15 -2.02 7.27
N TYR A 247 -14.25 -3.18 6.61
CA TYR A 247 -13.63 -4.40 7.09
C TYR A 247 -12.12 -4.21 7.32
N ASP A 248 -11.39 -3.69 6.33
CA ASP A 248 -9.94 -3.48 6.46
C ASP A 248 -9.59 -2.40 7.49
N PHE A 249 -10.39 -1.33 7.56
CA PHE A 249 -10.24 -0.22 8.49
C PHE A 249 -10.24 -0.72 9.94
N TRP A 250 -11.19 -1.60 10.26
CA TRP A 250 -11.32 -2.21 11.57
C TRP A 250 -10.31 -3.34 11.78
N LYS A 251 -10.10 -4.23 10.79
CA LYS A 251 -9.11 -5.32 10.87
C LYS A 251 -7.71 -4.82 11.19
N ARG A 252 -7.28 -3.68 10.62
CA ARG A 252 -5.98 -3.08 10.92
C ARG A 252 -5.85 -2.57 12.36
N ARG A 253 -6.97 -2.38 13.05
CA ARG A 253 -7.10 -1.92 14.43
C ARG A 253 -7.52 -3.06 15.37
N ASP A 254 -7.54 -4.30 14.89
CA ASP A 254 -7.88 -5.48 15.68
C ASP A 254 -6.74 -5.80 16.66
N ALA A 255 -7.07 -5.88 17.95
CA ALA A 255 -6.11 -6.14 19.00
C ALA A 255 -5.84 -7.65 19.18
N ASP A 256 -6.85 -8.49 18.96
CA ASP A 256 -6.73 -9.95 19.03
C ASP A 256 -7.46 -10.62 17.84
N PRO A 257 -6.73 -10.91 16.74
CA PRO A 257 -7.31 -11.55 15.57
C PRO A 257 -7.87 -12.97 15.79
N LYS A 258 -7.76 -13.53 17.01
CA LYS A 258 -8.28 -14.86 17.36
C LYS A 258 -9.74 -14.83 17.78
N THR A 259 -10.30 -13.66 18.09
CA THR A 259 -11.70 -13.54 18.48
C THR A 259 -12.59 -13.41 17.25
N ALA A 260 -13.86 -13.80 17.42
CA ALA A 260 -14.82 -13.80 16.32
C ALA A 260 -15.29 -12.38 15.92
N SER A 261 -15.02 -11.37 16.76
CA SER A 261 -15.39 -9.98 16.54
C SER A 261 -14.29 -9.06 17.05
N ASN A 262 -14.02 -8.01 16.29
CA ASN A 262 -13.00 -7.02 16.61
C ASN A 262 -13.40 -6.21 17.86
N GLU A 263 -12.70 -6.40 18.98
CA GLU A 263 -13.08 -5.81 20.27
C GLU A 263 -12.88 -4.29 20.29
N VAL A 264 -11.91 -3.80 19.50
CA VAL A 264 -11.66 -2.36 19.37
C VAL A 264 -12.84 -1.69 18.68
N LYS A 265 -13.38 -2.30 17.62
CA LYS A 265 -14.60 -1.86 16.95
C LYS A 265 -15.78 -1.88 17.93
N VAL A 266 -16.02 -3.01 18.61
CA VAL A 266 -17.16 -3.16 19.52
C VAL A 266 -17.15 -2.06 20.58
N LYS A 267 -16.02 -1.88 21.28
CA LYS A 267 -15.88 -0.81 22.28
C LYS A 267 -15.98 0.59 21.69
N TYR A 268 -15.53 0.79 20.45
CA TYR A 268 -15.68 2.09 19.79
C TYR A 268 -17.15 2.38 19.46
N MET A 269 -17.89 1.40 18.93
CA MET A 269 -19.31 1.55 18.63
C MET A 269 -20.15 1.73 19.90
N GLU A 270 -19.80 1.06 21.00
CA GLU A 270 -20.40 1.32 22.32
C GLU A 270 -20.19 2.79 22.77
N LYS A 271 -19.01 3.38 22.49
CA LYS A 271 -18.78 4.81 22.74
C LYS A 271 -19.62 5.70 21.82
N VAL A 272 -19.76 5.35 20.54
CA VAL A 272 -20.63 6.06 19.59
C VAL A 272 -22.07 6.08 20.09
N ASP A 273 -22.59 4.93 20.52
CA ASP A 273 -23.93 4.81 21.07
C ASP A 273 -24.08 5.62 22.35
N TYR A 274 -23.08 5.58 23.25
CA TYR A 274 -23.08 6.40 24.45
C TYR A 274 -23.16 7.90 24.11
N VAL A 275 -22.29 8.41 23.23
CA VAL A 275 -22.28 9.85 22.92
C VAL A 275 -23.57 10.29 22.24
N ASN A 276 -24.13 9.47 21.35
CA ASN A 276 -25.40 9.74 20.69
C ASN A 276 -26.56 9.80 21.68
N ASN A 277 -26.60 8.89 22.64
CA ASN A 277 -27.66 8.84 23.64
C ASN A 277 -27.56 9.95 24.71
N ASN A 278 -26.34 10.40 25.04
CA ASN A 278 -26.12 11.36 26.13
C ASN A 278 -25.99 12.81 25.67
N PHE A 279 -25.49 13.05 24.45
CA PHE A 279 -25.21 14.40 23.95
C PHE A 279 -25.99 14.77 22.69
N GLY A 280 -26.65 13.80 22.05
CA GLY A 280 -27.50 14.06 20.89
C GLY A 280 -28.74 14.86 21.23
N ASN A 281 -29.20 15.67 20.28
CA ASN A 281 -30.48 16.38 20.34
C ASN A 281 -31.20 16.31 18.99
N LYS A 282 -32.38 16.93 18.90
CA LYS A 282 -33.21 16.89 17.68
C LYS A 282 -32.52 17.43 16.42
N PHE A 283 -31.52 18.29 16.57
CA PHE A 283 -30.85 19.00 15.47
C PHE A 283 -29.42 18.53 15.21
N LYS A 284 -28.81 17.79 16.16
CA LYS A 284 -27.40 17.40 16.11
C LYS A 284 -27.18 16.07 16.81
N GLU A 285 -26.64 15.10 16.09
CA GLU A 285 -26.27 13.80 16.63
C GLU A 285 -25.11 13.94 17.61
N GLY A 286 -25.09 13.10 18.66
CA GLY A 286 -24.14 13.25 19.76
C GLY A 286 -22.68 13.12 19.33
N TYR A 287 -22.37 12.24 18.37
CA TYR A 287 -21.02 12.11 17.82
C TYR A 287 -20.51 13.38 17.12
N LYS A 288 -21.40 14.31 16.70
CA LYS A 288 -21.03 15.61 16.10
C LYS A 288 -20.87 16.72 17.13
N THR A 289 -21.20 16.48 18.40
CA THR A 289 -21.01 17.46 19.49
C THR A 289 -19.55 17.50 19.94
N ASP A 290 -19.12 18.61 20.53
CA ASP A 290 -17.75 18.72 21.03
C ASP A 290 -17.47 17.73 22.17
N ARG A 291 -18.46 17.52 23.04
CA ARG A 291 -18.42 16.47 24.09
C ARG A 291 -18.29 15.08 23.50
N GLY A 292 -19.09 14.76 22.48
CA GLY A 292 -19.02 13.49 21.78
C GLY A 292 -17.68 13.27 21.08
N ARG A 293 -17.18 14.28 20.35
CA ARG A 293 -15.87 14.26 19.70
C ARG A 293 -14.74 13.99 20.69
N VAL A 294 -14.72 14.67 21.83
CA VAL A 294 -13.69 14.48 22.87
C VAL A 294 -13.73 13.05 23.43
N ILE A 295 -14.91 12.47 23.68
CA ILE A 295 -15.02 11.06 24.10
C ILE A 295 -14.56 10.08 23.03
N LEU A 296 -14.88 10.33 21.75
CA LEU A 296 -14.47 9.44 20.67
C LEU A 296 -12.95 9.46 20.43
N LEU A 297 -12.31 10.63 20.56
CA LEU A 297 -10.87 10.80 20.42
C LEU A 297 -10.06 10.34 21.64
N TYR A 298 -10.51 10.70 22.84
CA TYR A 298 -9.70 10.61 24.07
C TYR A 298 -10.27 9.62 25.09
N GLY A 299 -11.48 9.10 24.89
CA GLY A 299 -12.16 8.21 25.84
C GLY A 299 -12.94 8.96 26.91
N MET A 300 -13.44 8.23 27.90
CA MET A 300 -14.17 8.82 29.03
C MET A 300 -13.22 9.60 29.95
N PRO A 301 -13.67 10.74 30.52
CA PRO A 301 -12.87 11.45 31.51
C PRO A 301 -12.74 10.65 32.81
N ASP A 302 -11.63 10.85 33.52
CA ASP A 302 -11.39 10.27 34.85
C ASP A 302 -12.25 10.97 35.91
N ARG A 303 -12.49 12.27 35.74
CA ARG A 303 -13.36 13.08 36.58
C ARG A 303 -14.13 14.11 35.76
N THR A 304 -15.39 14.33 36.13
CA THR A 304 -16.23 15.40 35.59
C THR A 304 -16.75 16.27 36.74
N ASP A 305 -16.51 17.58 36.65
CA ASP A 305 -17.14 18.58 37.51
C ASP A 305 -18.24 19.29 36.70
N SER A 306 -19.48 19.23 37.16
CA SER A 306 -20.63 19.85 36.50
C SER A 306 -21.16 21.02 37.31
N PHE A 307 -21.39 22.15 36.63
CA PHE A 307 -21.87 23.37 37.24
C PHE A 307 -23.19 23.78 36.58
N ASN A 308 -24.26 23.78 37.38
CA ASN A 308 -25.56 24.27 36.93
C ASN A 308 -25.52 25.79 36.70
N SER A 309 -26.47 26.29 35.93
CA SER A 309 -26.64 27.73 35.73
C SER A 309 -26.93 28.43 37.06
N ASP A 310 -26.32 29.59 37.26
CA ASP A 310 -26.64 30.50 38.37
C ASP A 310 -26.96 31.92 37.86
N SER A 311 -26.98 32.92 38.76
CA SER A 311 -27.29 34.31 38.41
C SER A 311 -26.22 35.00 37.56
N GLU A 312 -25.02 34.44 37.47
CA GLU A 312 -23.86 35.06 36.80
C GLU A 312 -23.39 34.25 35.58
N LEU A 313 -23.47 32.92 35.64
CA LEU A 313 -22.89 32.00 34.68
C LEU A 313 -23.91 31.02 34.07
N LYS A 314 -23.77 30.80 32.77
CA LYS A 314 -24.37 29.67 32.03
C LYS A 314 -23.80 28.33 32.50
N PRO A 315 -24.54 27.21 32.34
CA PRO A 315 -24.08 25.92 32.83
C PRO A 315 -22.87 25.42 32.02
N TYR A 316 -21.94 24.76 32.71
CA TYR A 316 -20.68 24.29 32.13
C TYR A 316 -20.18 23.03 32.83
N GLU A 317 -19.29 22.30 32.16
CA GLU A 317 -18.66 21.09 32.65
C GLU A 317 -17.15 21.17 32.47
N ILE A 318 -16.39 20.61 33.41
CA ILE A 318 -14.94 20.43 33.30
C ILE A 318 -14.63 18.95 33.38
N TRP A 319 -14.00 18.43 32.34
CA TRP A 319 -13.59 17.04 32.21
C TRP A 319 -12.08 16.94 32.39
N TYR A 320 -11.62 16.06 33.27
CA TYR A 320 -10.22 15.84 33.58
C TYR A 320 -9.76 14.46 33.08
N TYR A 321 -8.55 14.42 32.52
CA TYR A 321 -7.88 13.22 32.06
C TYR A 321 -6.48 13.18 32.64
N ASP A 322 -6.22 12.29 33.59
CA ASP A 322 -4.96 12.21 34.33
C ASP A 322 -3.87 11.52 33.51
N SER A 323 -4.27 10.62 32.61
CA SER A 323 -3.38 9.77 31.82
C SER A 323 -2.93 10.37 30.48
N ILE A 324 -3.43 11.55 30.11
CA ILE A 324 -3.07 12.24 28.87
C ILE A 324 -2.16 13.43 29.19
N GLU A 325 -0.98 13.51 28.57
CA GLU A 325 -0.03 14.64 28.70
C GLU A 325 0.31 15.03 30.14
N SER A 326 0.33 14.06 31.07
CA SER A 326 0.52 14.28 32.53
C SER A 326 -0.60 15.06 33.22
N GLY A 327 -1.80 15.06 32.64
CA GLY A 327 -2.99 15.73 33.18
C GLY A 327 -3.48 16.83 32.25
N VAL A 328 -4.65 16.65 31.65
CA VAL A 328 -5.33 17.69 30.85
C VAL A 328 -6.77 17.89 31.29
N MET A 329 -7.31 19.06 30.96
CA MET A 329 -8.70 19.38 31.17
C MET A 329 -9.36 19.92 29.90
N PHE A 330 -10.66 19.69 29.79
CA PHE A 330 -11.54 20.25 28.77
C PHE A 330 -12.71 20.94 29.45
N VAL A 331 -13.00 22.17 29.06
CA VAL A 331 -14.09 23.00 29.60
C VAL A 331 -15.15 23.16 28.53
N PHE A 332 -16.35 22.70 28.81
CA PHE A 332 -17.49 22.75 27.92
C PHE A 332 -18.57 23.65 28.49
N GLY A 333 -19.28 24.41 27.66
CA GLY A 333 -20.34 25.29 28.13
C GLY A 333 -21.52 25.41 27.18
N ASP A 334 -22.73 25.47 27.73
CA ASP A 334 -23.95 25.73 26.95
C ASP A 334 -24.11 27.24 26.71
N THR A 335 -23.45 27.74 25.68
CA THR A 335 -23.41 29.20 25.43
C THR A 335 -24.67 29.74 24.75
N MET A 336 -25.42 28.89 24.04
CA MET A 336 -26.60 29.28 23.27
C MET A 336 -27.92 28.83 23.90
N GLY A 337 -27.87 27.98 24.93
CA GLY A 337 -29.04 27.29 25.45
C GLY A 337 -29.41 26.10 24.57
N GLY A 338 -29.91 25.02 25.17
CA GLY A 338 -30.36 23.83 24.45
C GLY A 338 -29.47 22.59 24.64
N PHE A 339 -28.60 22.61 25.64
CA PHE A 339 -27.77 21.47 26.06
C PHE A 339 -26.74 21.00 25.01
N ASP A 340 -26.42 21.80 23.99
CA ASP A 340 -25.27 21.58 23.08
C ASP A 340 -24.05 22.32 23.64
N TYR A 341 -23.28 21.63 24.48
CA TYR A 341 -22.13 22.24 25.14
C TYR A 341 -20.94 22.29 24.16
N GLU A 342 -20.44 23.50 23.91
CA GLU A 342 -19.29 23.77 23.06
C GLU A 342 -17.98 23.69 23.87
N LEU A 343 -16.88 23.25 23.25
CA LEU A 343 -15.56 23.27 23.86
C LEU A 343 -15.04 24.71 23.93
N LEU A 344 -15.01 25.27 25.14
CA LEU A 344 -14.57 26.64 25.39
C LEU A 344 -13.07 26.74 25.66
N HIS A 345 -12.48 25.72 26.31
CA HIS A 345 -11.05 25.70 26.65
C HIS A 345 -10.53 24.27 26.81
N SER A 346 -9.28 24.04 26.44
CA SER A 346 -8.55 22.83 26.80
C SER A 346 -7.07 23.14 27.10
N THR A 347 -6.48 22.34 27.97
CA THR A 347 -5.02 22.31 28.18
C THR A 347 -4.31 21.27 27.30
N LYS A 348 -5.06 20.41 26.59
CA LYS A 348 -4.55 19.42 25.64
C LYS A 348 -3.88 20.11 24.45
N LEU A 349 -2.67 19.67 24.09
CA LEU A 349 -1.97 20.22 22.93
C LEU A 349 -2.77 19.95 21.63
N GLY A 350 -2.95 20.98 20.81
CA GLY A 350 -3.68 20.91 19.53
C GLY A 350 -5.18 21.20 19.63
N GLU A 351 -5.73 21.35 20.84
CA GLU A 351 -7.12 21.73 21.07
C GLU A 351 -7.27 23.25 21.29
N ILE A 352 -8.52 23.74 21.33
CA ILE A 352 -8.82 25.16 21.53
C ILE A 352 -8.31 25.61 22.91
N ARG A 353 -7.46 26.64 22.93
CA ARG A 353 -6.94 27.24 24.16
C ARG A 353 -7.38 28.69 24.30
N ASN A 354 -8.39 28.93 25.13
CA ASN A 354 -8.88 30.26 25.45
C ASN A 354 -8.81 30.50 26.96
N GLN A 355 -7.92 31.36 27.46
CA GLN A 355 -7.81 31.60 28.92
C GLN A 355 -9.00 32.40 29.48
N ASN A 356 -9.71 33.12 28.63
CA ASN A 356 -10.86 33.95 29.00
C ASN A 356 -12.18 33.22 28.69
N TRP A 357 -12.19 31.89 28.76
CA TRP A 357 -13.38 31.08 28.45
C TRP A 357 -14.56 31.42 29.37
N GLY A 358 -14.32 31.89 30.60
CA GLY A 358 -15.38 32.34 31.51
C GLY A 358 -16.20 33.51 30.96
N ASP A 359 -15.62 34.38 30.14
CA ASP A 359 -16.36 35.49 29.51
C ASP A 359 -17.44 34.97 28.54
N ARG A 360 -17.26 33.77 27.95
CA ARG A 360 -18.26 33.12 27.09
C ARG A 360 -19.48 32.60 27.88
N LEU A 361 -19.33 32.41 29.19
CA LEU A 361 -20.38 31.90 30.08
C LEU A 361 -21.13 33.02 30.80
N SER A 362 -20.56 34.22 30.87
CA SER A 362 -21.18 35.36 31.54
C SER A 362 -22.55 35.68 30.94
N ILE A 363 -23.57 35.77 31.80
CA ILE A 363 -24.93 36.15 31.39
C ILE A 363 -24.99 37.65 31.06
N TYR A 364 -24.22 38.47 31.78
CA TYR A 364 -24.03 39.89 31.49
C TYR A 364 -22.79 40.03 30.61
N GLY A 365 -22.98 40.32 29.32
CA GLY A 365 -21.86 40.64 28.44
C GLY A 365 -21.00 41.74 29.07
N ARG A 366 -19.70 41.54 29.20
CA ARG A 366 -18.80 42.63 29.59
C ARG A 366 -18.77 43.63 28.42
N ASN A 367 -19.20 44.86 28.70
CA ASN A 367 -19.10 46.01 27.78
C ASN A 367 -17.67 46.21 27.28
#